data_AF-A0AA38SXS8-F1
#
_entry.id   AF-A0AA38SXS8-F1
#
_cell.length_a   1.000
_cell.length_b   1.000
_cell.length_c   1.000
_cell.angle_alpha   90.00
_cell.angle_beta   90.00
_cell.angle_gamma   90.00
#
_symmetry.space_group_name_H-M   'P 1'
#
loop_
_entity.id
_entity.type
_entity.pdbx_description
1 polymer ?
#
loop_
_entity_poly.entity_id
_entity_poly.type
_entity_poly.pdbx_seq_one_letter_code
_entity_poly.pdbx_strand_id
1 'polypeptide(L)'
;MTWYRLFEGPYRIFARRNYVNVTFVIVGAFFGERVACYVIDRWSCVDIVFQMVDYGIRKLWEKNNVGKRFEDISVLGERKPE
;
A
#
# COMPACT_ATOMS: atom_id res chain seq x y z
N MET A 1 3.18 15.97 37.89
CA MET A 1 2.02 15.89 36.98
C MET A 1 1.74 14.42 36.74
N THR A 2 0.69 13.88 37.34
CA THR A 2 0.50 12.43 37.37
C THR A 2 -0.51 12.04 36.29
N TRP A 3 -0.11 11.11 35.42
CA TRP A 3 -0.80 10.75 34.18
C TRP A 3 -2.30 10.41 34.34
N TYR A 4 -2.73 9.97 35.52
CA TYR A 4 -4.14 9.66 35.81
C TYR A 4 -5.09 10.85 35.63
N ARG A 5 -4.65 12.09 35.92
CA ARG A 5 -5.51 13.28 35.79
C ARG A 5 -5.89 13.60 34.35
N LEU A 6 -5.04 13.20 33.39
CA LEU A 6 -5.25 13.46 31.97
C LEU A 6 -6.36 12.57 31.39
N PHE A 7 -6.44 11.32 31.87
CA PHE A 7 -7.34 10.31 31.30
C PHE A 7 -8.65 10.16 32.06
N GLU A 8 -8.75 10.63 33.30
CA GLU A 8 -9.95 10.51 34.15
C GLU A 8 -11.21 11.17 33.55
N GLY A 9 -11.06 12.37 32.97
CA GLY A 9 -12.13 13.11 32.29
C GLY A 9 -12.77 12.34 31.13
N PRO A 10 -11.99 11.94 30.10
CA PRO A 10 -12.52 11.16 28.98
C PRO A 10 -13.01 9.78 29.41
N TYR A 11 -12.37 9.11 30.37
CA TYR A 11 -12.84 7.81 30.85
C TYR A 11 -14.26 7.89 31.44
N ARG A 12 -14.56 8.94 32.20
CA ARG A 12 -15.91 9.16 32.79
C ARG A 12 -16.99 9.48 31.77
N ILE A 13 -16.61 9.84 30.55
CA ILE A 13 -17.54 10.16 29.45
C ILE A 13 -17.78 8.90 28.62
N PHE A 14 -16.72 8.26 28.14
CA PHE A 14 -16.82 7.12 27.22
C PHE A 14 -17.13 5.80 27.92
N ALA A 15 -16.61 5.56 29.13
CA ALA A 15 -16.82 4.31 29.87
C ALA A 15 -18.05 4.35 30.80
N ARG A 16 -18.92 5.37 30.69
CA ARG A 16 -20.07 5.55 31.60
C ARG A 16 -21.19 4.52 31.38
N ARG A 17 -21.38 4.06 30.15
CA ARG A 17 -22.49 3.18 29.75
C ARG A 17 -21.97 2.10 28.82
N ASN A 18 -22.39 0.85 29.04
CA ASN A 18 -21.96 -0.29 28.22
C ASN A 18 -22.20 -0.07 26.73
N TYR A 19 -23.32 0.54 26.33
CA TYR A 19 -23.59 0.81 24.92
C TYR A 19 -22.59 1.81 24.30
N VAL A 20 -22.17 2.85 25.04
CA VAL A 20 -21.18 3.84 24.56
C VAL A 20 -19.80 3.19 24.40
N ASN A 21 -19.42 2.35 25.36
CA ASN A 21 -18.17 1.61 25.30
C ASN A 21 -18.15 0.67 24.07
N VAL A 22 -19.22 -0.11 23.87
CA VAL A 22 -19.35 -1.01 22.71
C VAL A 22 -19.30 -0.25 21.39
N THR A 23 -20.01 0.87 21.26
CA THR A 23 -19.95 1.70 20.03
C THR A 23 -18.55 2.24 19.79
N PHE A 24 -17.86 2.70 20.84
CA PHE A 24 -16.49 3.21 20.70
C PHE A 24 -15.49 2.12 20.28
N VAL A 25 -15.64 0.90 20.80
CA VAL A 25 -14.83 -0.25 20.38
C VAL A 25 -15.09 -0.61 18.91
N ILE A 26 -16.35 -0.64 18.47
CA ILE A 26 -16.70 -0.95 17.07
C ILE A 26 -16.12 0.12 16.12
N VAL A 27 -16.27 1.40 16.47
CA VAL A 27 -15.72 2.52 15.69
C VAL A 27 -14.20 2.45 15.67
N GLY A 28 -13.55 2.21 16.81
CA GLY A 28 -12.10 2.05 16.91
C GLY A 28 -11.58 0.87 16.08
N ALA A 29 -12.30 -0.25 16.06
CA ALA A 29 -11.95 -1.42 15.25
C ALA A 29 -12.06 -1.14 13.74
N PHE A 30 -13.12 -0.44 13.30
CA PHE A 30 -13.30 -0.07 11.90
C PHE A 30 -12.21 0.90 11.39
N PHE A 31 -11.88 1.92 12.20
CA PHE A 31 -10.77 2.83 11.87
C PHE A 31 -9.41 2.12 11.94
N GLY A 32 -9.24 1.22 12.90
CA GLY A 32 -8.04 0.39 13.06
C GLY A 32 -7.78 -0.51 11.86
N GLU A 33 -8.81 -1.16 11.30
CA GLU A 33 -8.70 -1.97 10.09
C GLU A 33 -8.15 -1.17 8.91
N ARG A 34 -8.66 0.04 8.68
CA ARG A 34 -8.24 0.86 7.54
C ARG A 34 -6.83 1.38 7.70
N VAL A 35 -6.47 1.84 8.89
CA VAL A 35 -5.10 2.29 9.18
C VAL A 35 -4.14 1.11 9.14
N ALA A 36 -4.51 -0.05 9.71
CA ALA A 36 -3.70 -1.25 9.66
C ALA A 36 -3.53 -1.75 8.23
N CYS A 37 -4.56 -1.70 7.38
CA CYS A 37 -4.44 -2.07 5.98
C CYS A 37 -3.48 -1.12 5.23
N TYR A 38 -3.55 0.20 5.46
CA TYR A 38 -2.56 1.14 4.90
C TYR A 38 -1.13 0.97 5.45
N VAL A 39 -0.99 0.55 6.71
CA VAL A 39 0.31 0.43 7.39
C VAL A 39 0.96 -0.94 7.13
N ILE A 40 0.17 -2.01 7.04
CA ILE A 40 0.64 -3.38 6.74
C ILE A 40 0.96 -3.50 5.24
N ASP A 41 0.20 -2.86 4.35
CA ASP A 41 0.48 -2.86 2.91
C ASP A 41 1.79 -2.12 2.58
N ARG A 42 2.18 -1.11 3.37
CA ARG A 42 3.38 -0.30 3.10
C ARG A 42 4.71 -0.85 3.61
N TRP A 43 4.71 -1.98 4.31
CA TRP A 43 5.90 -2.51 5.00
C TRP A 43 6.17 -3.99 4.72
N SER A 44 5.68 -4.55 3.61
CA SER A 44 6.10 -5.89 3.25
C SER A 44 7.50 -5.83 2.64
N CYS A 45 8.49 -6.42 3.33
CA CYS A 45 9.83 -6.67 2.76
C CYS A 45 9.76 -7.38 1.39
N VAL A 46 8.62 -8.01 1.06
CA VAL A 46 8.32 -8.64 -0.23
C VAL A 46 8.28 -7.63 -1.38
N ASP A 47 7.78 -6.40 -1.18
CA ASP A 47 7.65 -5.43 -2.28
C ASP A 47 9.00 -4.91 -2.79
N ILE A 48 9.95 -4.76 -1.88
CA ILE A 48 11.31 -4.31 -2.23
C ILE A 48 12.00 -5.40 -3.07
N VAL A 49 11.86 -6.67 -2.67
CA VAL A 49 12.43 -7.81 -3.40
C VAL A 49 11.77 -7.96 -4.77
N PHE A 50 10.45 -7.79 -4.86
CA PHE A 50 9.71 -7.90 -6.11
C PHE A 50 10.19 -6.86 -7.14
N GLN A 51 10.35 -5.60 -6.73
CA GLN A 51 10.86 -4.53 -7.59
C GLN A 51 12.28 -4.79 -8.11
N MET A 52 13.16 -5.37 -7.28
CA MET A 52 14.52 -5.72 -7.70
C MET A 52 14.51 -6.84 -8.75
N VAL A 53 13.67 -7.86 -8.54
CA VAL A 53 13.51 -8.97 -9.48
C VAL A 53 12.92 -8.49 -10.81
N ASP A 54 11.85 -7.69 -10.80
CA ASP A 54 11.28 -7.10 -12.01
C ASP A 54 12.30 -6.27 -12.79
N TYR A 55 13.10 -5.46 -12.09
CA TYR A 55 14.17 -4.69 -12.71
C TYR A 55 15.22 -5.60 -13.38
N GLY A 56 15.65 -6.65 -12.68
CA GLY A 56 16.60 -7.63 -13.18
C GLY A 56 16.09 -8.37 -14.41
N ILE A 57 14.86 -8.90 -14.34
CA ILE A 57 14.22 -9.61 -15.45
C ILE A 57 14.07 -8.69 -16.66
N ARG A 58 13.58 -7.47 -16.46
CA ARG A 58 13.43 -6.49 -17.54
C ARG A 58 14.76 -6.19 -18.21
N LYS A 59 15.83 -5.97 -17.44
CA LYS A 59 17.17 -5.71 -17.99
C LYS A 59 17.74 -6.88 -18.78
N LEU A 60 17.50 -8.11 -18.33
CA LEU A 60 17.91 -9.32 -19.06
C LEU A 60 17.11 -9.48 -20.36
N TRP A 61 15.80 -9.25 -20.31
CA TRP A 61 14.93 -9.35 -21.47
C TRP A 61 15.25 -8.28 -22.53
N GLU A 62 15.51 -7.03 -22.10
CA GLU A 62 15.95 -5.93 -22.98
C GLU A 62 17.24 -6.30 -23.73
N LYS A 63 18.22 -6.91 -23.05
CA LYS A 63 19.48 -7.35 -23.66
C LYS A 63 19.30 -8.53 -24.62
N ASN A 64 18.40 -9.46 -24.29
CA ASN A 64 18.17 -10.65 -25.12
C ASN A 64 17.33 -10.37 -26.37
N ASN A 65 16.54 -9.30 -26.36
CA ASN A 65 15.61 -8.96 -27.45
C ASN A 65 16.00 -7.69 -28.22
N VAL A 66 17.26 -7.29 -28.19
CA VAL A 66 17.78 -6.19 -29.02
C VAL A 66 17.51 -6.51 -30.50
N GLY A 67 16.88 -5.58 -31.22
CA GLY A 67 16.50 -5.73 -32.63
C GLY A 67 15.18 -6.47 -32.86
N LYS A 68 14.54 -6.97 -31.79
CA LYS A 68 13.21 -7.63 -31.84
C LYS A 68 12.12 -6.80 -31.15
N ARG A 69 12.49 -5.72 -30.45
CA ARG A 69 11.51 -4.85 -29.78
C ARG A 69 10.75 -4.03 -30.82
N PHE A 70 9.53 -3.65 -30.47
CA PHE A 70 8.71 -2.78 -31.31
C PHE A 70 9.44 -1.48 -31.70
N GLU A 71 10.23 -0.92 -30.77
CA GLU A 71 11.00 0.31 -30.98
C GLU A 71 12.18 0.15 -31.96
N ASP A 72 12.68 -1.08 -32.14
CA ASP A 72 13.84 -1.34 -33.00
C ASP A 72 13.44 -1.58 -34.48
N ILE A 73 12.15 -1.55 -34.80
CA ILE A 73 11.63 -1.79 -36.16
C ILE A 73 11.75 -0.50 -36.98
N SER A 74 12.63 -0.49 -37.97
CA SER A 74 12.91 0.71 -38.80
C SER A 74 11.73 1.18 -39.65
N VAL A 75 10.78 0.31 -39.95
CA VAL A 75 9.60 0.59 -40.80
C VAL A 75 8.32 0.84 -40.00
N LEU A 76 8.44 1.05 -38.68
CA LEU A 76 7.28 1.26 -37.82
C LEU A 76 6.60 2.61 -38.16
N GLY A 77 5.39 2.55 -38.72
CA GLY A 77 4.62 3.75 -39.11
C GLY A 77 4.67 4.10 -40.60
N GLU A 78 5.44 3.36 -41.40
CA GLU A 78 5.42 3.54 -42.87
C GLU A 78 4.18 2.86 -43.46
N ARG A 79 3.29 3.64 -44.09
CA ARG A 79 2.13 3.10 -44.81
C ARG A 79 2.66 2.43 -46.07
N LYS A 80 2.46 1.11 -46.21
CA LYS A 80 2.78 0.40 -47.46
C LYS A 80 2.13 1.15 -48.63
N PRO A 81 2.88 1.58 -49.66
CA PRO A 81 2.26 2.02 -50.90
C PRO A 81 1.53 0.82 -51.50
N GLU A 82 0.26 1.04 -51.81
CA GLU A 82 -0.63 0.08 -52.45
C GLU A 82 -0.23 -0.21 -53.91
#